data_AF-A0ABC8IWE8-F1
#
_entry.id   AF-A0ABC8IWE8-F1
#
_cell.length_a   1.000
_cell.length_b   1.000
_cell.length_c   1.000
_cell.angle_alpha   90.00
_cell.angle_beta   90.00
_cell.angle_gamma   90.00
#
_symmetry.space_group_name_H-M   'P 1'
#
loop_
_entity.id
_entity.type
_entity.pdbx_description
1 polymer ?
#
loop_
_entity_poly.entity_id
_entity_poly.type
_entity_poly.pdbx_seq_one_letter_code
_entity_poly.pdbx_strand_id
1 'polypeptide(L)'
;MTSSSDSEPRTNEMPSEKLGDSSSELGGDSNSSEKLGEEEEKCGLRLFMKGGDCKDSFMAWEVCVEEADKNEENIIPKCMEVTRTLYKCMVDHSDYYQPYLTVEKAVREEQLKKEMEAEKNKEISEEELKWLAPS
;
A
#
# COMPACT_ATOMS: atom_id res chain seq x y z
N MET A 1 61.63 -0.70 18.40
CA MET A 1 61.19 -0.49 17.01
C MET A 1 61.33 -1.82 16.29
N THR A 2 60.24 -2.56 16.08
CA THR A 2 60.24 -3.77 15.25
C THR A 2 59.32 -3.49 14.08
N SER A 3 59.93 -3.13 12.97
CA SER A 3 59.28 -2.77 11.71
C SER A 3 58.93 -4.01 10.89
N SER A 4 57.88 -3.81 10.10
CA SER A 4 57.25 -4.57 9.03
C SER A 4 58.12 -5.56 8.23
N SER A 5 57.48 -6.64 7.80
CA SER A 5 57.93 -7.45 6.67
C SER A 5 57.00 -7.20 5.48
N ASP A 6 57.60 -6.95 4.33
CA ASP A 6 57.00 -6.67 3.03
C ASP A 6 57.69 -7.57 1.98
N SER A 7 56.96 -7.88 0.91
CA SER A 7 57.43 -8.29 -0.44
C SER A 7 58.03 -9.71 -0.62
N GLU A 8 57.84 -10.51 -1.67
CA GLU A 8 57.00 -10.65 -2.89
C GLU A 8 57.56 -11.92 -3.66
N PRO A 9 57.38 -12.19 -4.98
CA PRO A 9 56.32 -12.94 -5.67
C PRO A 9 56.88 -14.12 -6.52
N ARG A 10 56.10 -14.67 -7.48
CA ARG A 10 56.43 -15.16 -8.86
C ARG A 10 55.46 -16.28 -9.28
N THR A 11 54.36 -15.93 -9.98
CA THR A 11 54.18 -15.99 -11.46
C THR A 11 54.41 -17.37 -12.07
N ASN A 12 53.37 -17.93 -12.70
CA ASN A 12 53.46 -18.52 -14.04
C ASN A 12 52.06 -18.67 -14.66
N GLU A 13 51.78 -17.75 -15.59
CA GLU A 13 51.22 -17.94 -16.95
C GLU A 13 49.93 -18.75 -17.18
N MET A 14 49.02 -18.08 -17.90
CA MET A 14 47.76 -18.53 -18.50
C MET A 14 47.99 -19.28 -19.84
N PRO A 15 47.01 -20.02 -20.38
CA PRO A 15 46.34 -19.50 -21.59
C PRO A 15 44.84 -19.84 -21.77
N SER A 16 44.07 -18.78 -22.09
CA SER A 16 43.11 -18.61 -23.20
C SER A 16 41.99 -19.62 -23.54
N GLU A 17 40.78 -19.04 -23.61
CA GLU A 17 39.60 -19.32 -24.48
C GLU A 17 38.62 -20.46 -24.13
N LYS A 18 37.32 -20.13 -23.94
CA LYS A 18 36.24 -20.29 -24.95
C LYS A 18 34.85 -20.09 -24.31
N LEU A 19 33.99 -19.31 -24.98
CA LEU A 19 32.56 -19.17 -24.70
C LEU A 19 31.84 -20.54 -24.72
N GLY A 20 30.87 -20.72 -23.82
CA GLY A 20 29.93 -21.84 -23.85
C GLY A 20 28.69 -21.55 -23.01
N ASP A 21 27.61 -21.19 -23.71
CA ASP A 21 26.23 -21.10 -23.22
C ASP A 21 25.73 -22.46 -22.70
N SER A 22 25.04 -22.48 -21.56
CA SER A 22 24.13 -23.57 -21.24
C SER A 22 23.03 -23.07 -20.31
N SER A 23 21.90 -22.77 -20.95
CA SER A 23 20.56 -22.80 -20.37
C SER A 23 20.32 -24.11 -19.61
N SER A 24 19.75 -24.01 -18.43
CA SER A 24 19.03 -25.11 -17.81
C SER A 24 17.69 -24.57 -17.34
N GLU A 25 16.72 -24.82 -18.21
CA GLU A 25 15.28 -24.71 -18.02
C GLU A 25 14.87 -25.36 -16.68
N LEU A 26 14.20 -24.61 -15.81
CA LEU A 26 13.30 -25.19 -14.82
C LEU A 26 11.92 -24.58 -15.03
N GLY A 27 11.21 -25.16 -15.99
CA GLY A 27 9.76 -25.09 -16.05
C GLY A 27 9.17 -25.95 -14.93
N GLY A 28 8.29 -25.33 -14.15
CA GLY A 28 7.42 -25.97 -13.18
C GLY A 28 6.09 -25.25 -13.19
N ASP A 29 5.28 -25.53 -14.21
CA ASP A 29 3.89 -25.10 -14.31
C ASP A 29 3.07 -25.79 -13.22
N SER A 30 2.36 -25.01 -12.41
CA SER A 30 1.33 -25.50 -11.50
C SER A 30 0.16 -24.54 -11.56
N ASN A 31 -0.57 -24.61 -12.66
CA ASN A 31 -1.93 -24.12 -12.73
C ASN A 31 -2.87 -25.17 -12.09
N SER A 32 -3.33 -24.92 -10.87
CA SER A 32 -4.74 -25.06 -10.47
C SER A 32 -4.90 -24.83 -8.96
N SER A 33 -5.26 -23.60 -8.58
CA SER A 33 -6.34 -23.42 -7.61
C SER A 33 -6.91 -22.03 -7.82
N GLU A 34 -8.11 -22.04 -8.37
CA GLU A 34 -8.97 -20.91 -8.63
C GLU A 34 -9.24 -20.15 -7.32
N LYS A 35 -9.34 -18.81 -7.42
CA LYS A 35 -9.76 -17.84 -6.39
C LYS A 35 -8.73 -17.42 -5.32
N LEU A 36 -7.66 -16.75 -5.74
CA LEU A 36 -6.78 -15.95 -4.85
C LEU A 36 -6.41 -14.60 -5.49
N GLY A 37 -7.42 -13.84 -5.92
CA GLY A 37 -7.22 -12.54 -6.59
C GLY A 37 -7.32 -11.31 -5.68
N GLU A 38 -7.84 -11.45 -4.46
CA GLU A 38 -8.14 -10.31 -3.57
C GLU A 38 -7.42 -10.39 -2.20
N GLU A 39 -6.77 -11.53 -1.91
CA GLU A 39 -6.09 -11.79 -0.62
C GLU A 39 -4.56 -11.52 -0.69
N GLU A 40 -3.93 -11.58 -1.87
CA GLU A 40 -2.46 -11.37 -1.98
C GLU A 40 -2.05 -9.88 -1.97
N GLU A 41 -2.86 -8.96 -2.49
CA GLU A 41 -2.64 -7.52 -2.32
C GLU A 41 -2.83 -7.09 -0.85
N LYS A 42 -3.69 -7.82 -0.14
CA LYS A 42 -3.88 -7.74 1.31
C LYS A 42 -2.64 -8.21 2.07
N CYS A 43 -1.82 -9.11 1.52
CA CYS A 43 -0.55 -9.47 2.15
C CYS A 43 0.42 -8.28 2.21
N GLY A 44 0.58 -7.51 1.13
CA GLY A 44 1.55 -6.40 1.10
C GLY A 44 1.23 -5.27 2.07
N LEU A 45 0.01 -4.73 1.99
CA LEU A 45 -0.42 -3.64 2.87
C LEU A 45 -0.53 -4.09 4.32
N ARG A 46 -1.08 -5.29 4.58
CA ARG A 46 -1.15 -5.84 5.94
C ARG A 46 0.23 -6.03 6.56
N LEU A 47 1.20 -6.54 5.79
CA LEU A 47 2.59 -6.69 6.24
C LEU A 47 3.23 -5.34 6.54
N PHE A 48 3.04 -4.35 5.66
CA PHE A 48 3.50 -2.98 5.87
C PHE A 48 2.89 -2.39 7.16
N MET A 49 1.57 -2.44 7.31
CA MET A 49 0.89 -1.88 8.48
C MET A 49 1.35 -2.53 9.79
N LYS A 50 1.62 -3.84 9.77
CA LYS A 50 2.16 -4.60 10.92
C LYS A 50 3.65 -4.39 11.17
N GLY A 51 4.38 -3.75 10.25
CA GLY A 51 5.82 -3.51 10.35
C GLY A 51 6.19 -2.21 11.07
N GLY A 52 5.26 -1.29 11.28
CA GLY A 52 5.50 0.00 11.92
C GLY A 52 5.02 0.11 13.36
N ASP A 53 5.25 1.26 13.97
CA ASP A 53 4.92 1.56 15.38
C ASP A 53 3.43 1.49 15.68
N CYS A 54 2.57 1.62 14.66
CA CYS A 54 1.11 1.56 14.80
C CYS A 54 0.53 0.16 14.62
N LYS A 55 1.36 -0.90 14.66
CA LYS A 55 0.95 -2.30 14.53
C LYS A 55 -0.21 -2.65 15.46
N ASP A 56 -0.14 -2.28 16.74
CA ASP A 56 -1.16 -2.65 17.72
C ASP A 56 -2.51 -1.98 17.42
N SER A 57 -2.49 -0.70 17.06
CA SER A 57 -3.67 0.04 16.60
C SER A 57 -4.26 -0.58 15.32
N PHE A 58 -3.40 -1.04 14.40
CA PHE A 58 -3.83 -1.70 13.17
C PHE A 58 -4.47 -3.06 13.46
N MET A 59 -3.89 -3.86 14.35
CA MET A 59 -4.48 -5.14 14.76
C MET A 59 -5.83 -4.95 15.46
N ALA A 60 -5.99 -3.91 16.29
CA ALA A 60 -7.28 -3.58 16.87
C ALA A 60 -8.32 -3.21 15.80
N TRP A 61 -7.90 -2.49 14.76
CA TRP A 61 -8.76 -2.21 13.61
C TRP A 61 -9.14 -3.48 12.84
N GLU A 62 -8.20 -4.41 12.59
CA GLU A 62 -8.49 -5.71 11.96
C GLU A 62 -9.55 -6.48 12.74
N VAL A 63 -9.40 -6.57 14.07
CA VAL A 63 -10.38 -7.24 14.95
C VAL A 63 -11.76 -6.59 14.82
N CYS A 64 -11.84 -5.25 14.85
CA CYS A 64 -13.12 -4.56 14.69
C CYS A 64 -13.78 -4.84 13.34
N VAL A 65 -13.01 -4.82 12.25
CA VAL A 65 -13.51 -5.14 10.90
C VAL A 65 -14.01 -6.58 10.82
N GLU A 66 -13.25 -7.52 11.36
CA GLU A 66 -13.65 -8.94 11.40
C GLU A 66 -14.92 -9.15 12.25
N GLU A 67 -15.07 -8.46 13.37
CA GLU A 67 -16.29 -8.50 14.18
C GLU A 67 -17.49 -7.91 13.44
N ALA A 68 -17.31 -6.77 12.77
CA ALA A 68 -18.37 -6.14 11.98
C ALA A 68 -18.82 -7.05 10.84
N ASP A 69 -17.89 -7.68 10.12
CA ASP A 69 -18.17 -8.64 9.05
C ASP A 69 -18.94 -9.87 9.57
N LYS A 70 -18.46 -10.49 10.67
CA LYS A 70 -19.13 -11.64 11.30
C LYS A 70 -20.55 -11.33 11.77
N ASN A 71 -20.81 -10.09 12.16
CA ASN A 71 -22.09 -9.64 12.67
C ASN A 71 -22.96 -8.95 11.61
N GLU A 72 -22.51 -8.90 10.34
CA GLU A 72 -23.18 -8.19 9.25
C GLU A 72 -23.46 -6.69 9.56
N GLU A 73 -22.59 -6.07 10.36
CA GLU A 73 -22.67 -4.66 10.74
C GLU A 73 -21.94 -3.76 9.73
N ASN A 74 -22.40 -2.51 9.58
CA ASN A 74 -21.66 -1.56 8.76
C ASN A 74 -20.33 -1.18 9.44
N ILE A 75 -19.22 -1.53 8.79
CA ILE A 75 -17.85 -1.33 9.28
C ILE A 75 -17.57 0.14 9.57
N ILE A 76 -18.07 1.07 8.74
CA ILE A 76 -17.79 2.50 8.87
C ILE A 76 -18.20 3.00 10.26
N PRO A 77 -19.50 3.07 10.62
CA PRO A 77 -19.91 3.55 11.94
C PRO A 77 -19.40 2.68 13.09
N LYS A 78 -19.26 1.36 12.89
CA LYS A 78 -18.80 0.43 13.93
C LYS A 78 -17.34 0.68 14.33
N CYS A 79 -16.47 0.87 13.35
CA CYS A 79 -15.03 0.93 13.55
C CYS A 79 -14.45 2.34 13.43
N MET A 80 -15.28 3.39 13.31
CA MET A 80 -14.81 4.78 13.17
C MET A 80 -13.81 5.19 14.25
N GLU A 81 -14.08 4.91 15.52
CA GLU A 81 -13.21 5.34 16.62
C GLU A 81 -11.86 4.61 16.62
N VAL A 82 -11.86 3.31 16.31
CA VAL A 82 -10.64 2.52 16.16
C VAL A 82 -9.85 2.98 14.92
N THR A 83 -10.55 3.29 13.83
CA THR A 83 -9.96 3.86 12.60
C THR A 83 -9.33 5.23 12.87
N ARG A 84 -9.97 6.10 13.66
CA ARG A 84 -9.43 7.39 14.08
C ARG A 84 -8.16 7.21 14.92
N THR A 85 -8.17 6.26 15.84
CA THR A 85 -7.01 5.94 16.68
C THR A 85 -5.82 5.46 15.83
N LEU A 86 -6.07 4.53 14.90
CA LEU A 86 -5.07 4.07 13.94
C LEU A 86 -4.51 5.23 13.12
N TYR A 87 -5.39 6.02 12.51
CA TYR A 87 -4.99 7.16 11.69
C TYR A 87 -4.13 8.16 12.44
N LYS A 88 -4.55 8.53 13.66
CA LYS A 88 -3.77 9.43 14.51
C LYS A 88 -2.36 8.90 14.78
N CYS A 89 -2.24 7.61 15.09
CA CYS A 89 -0.93 6.99 15.25
C CYS A 89 -0.10 7.11 13.96
N MET A 90 -0.68 6.82 12.79
CA MET A 90 0.05 6.88 11.53
C MET A 90 0.56 8.29 11.23
N VAL A 91 -0.21 9.33 11.57
CA VAL A 91 0.21 10.73 11.42
C VAL A 91 1.33 11.08 12.41
N ASP A 92 1.22 10.65 13.67
CA ASP A 92 2.26 10.88 14.69
C ASP A 92 3.59 10.15 14.32
N HIS A 93 3.50 9.03 13.58
CA HIS A 93 4.62 8.22 13.06
C HIS A 93 4.74 8.32 11.52
N SER A 94 4.55 9.53 10.99
CA SER A 94 4.42 9.75 9.55
C SER A 94 5.64 9.37 8.72
N ASP A 95 6.84 9.31 9.29
CA ASP A 95 8.08 8.93 8.61
C ASP A 95 8.02 7.51 8.04
N TYR A 96 7.43 6.57 8.78
CA TYR A 96 7.18 5.22 8.29
C TYR A 96 5.94 5.15 7.37
N TYR A 97 4.85 5.82 7.75
CA TYR A 97 3.54 5.69 7.09
C TYR A 97 3.32 6.66 5.91
N GLN A 98 4.31 7.47 5.54
CA GLN A 98 4.20 8.50 4.50
C GLN A 98 3.65 7.98 3.16
N PRO A 99 4.04 6.79 2.64
CA PRO A 99 3.49 6.26 1.39
C PRO A 99 1.97 6.07 1.46
N TYR A 100 1.48 5.53 2.58
CA TYR A 100 0.04 5.34 2.80
C TYR A 100 -0.68 6.68 2.96
N LEU A 101 -0.17 7.57 3.80
CA LEU A 101 -0.78 8.87 4.08
C LEU A 101 -0.88 9.75 2.83
N THR A 102 0.05 9.61 1.89
CA THR A 102 0.03 10.35 0.63
C THR A 102 -1.13 9.92 -0.25
N VAL A 103 -1.33 8.60 -0.39
CA VAL A 103 -2.46 8.04 -1.15
C VAL A 103 -3.78 8.41 -0.48
N GLU A 104 -3.86 8.25 0.85
CA GLU A 104 -5.05 8.57 1.64
C GLU A 104 -5.47 10.04 1.49
N LYS A 105 -4.50 10.96 1.58
CA LYS A 105 -4.74 12.39 1.34
C LYS A 105 -5.24 12.67 -0.08
N ALA A 106 -4.61 12.07 -1.10
CA ALA A 106 -5.00 12.27 -2.50
C ALA A 106 -6.43 11.80 -2.76
N VAL A 107 -6.82 10.63 -2.23
CA VAL A 107 -8.18 10.11 -2.33
C VAL A 107 -9.18 11.06 -1.67
N ARG A 108 -8.86 11.55 -0.46
CA ARG A 108 -9.73 12.49 0.26
C ARG A 108 -9.92 13.80 -0.50
N GLU A 109 -8.85 14.38 -1.03
CA GLU A 109 -8.92 15.62 -1.81
C GLU A 109 -9.71 15.44 -3.11
N GLU A 110 -9.57 14.30 -3.79
CA GLU A 110 -10.34 13.96 -4.97
C GLU A 110 -11.84 13.81 -4.66
N GLN A 111 -12.19 13.15 -3.56
CA GLN A 111 -13.57 13.01 -3.10
C GLN A 111 -14.19 14.37 -2.80
N LEU A 112 -13.51 15.23 -2.04
CA LEU A 112 -13.96 16.59 -1.74
C LEU A 112 -14.17 17.40 -3.03
N LYS A 113 -13.27 17.29 -4.01
CA LYS A 113 -13.42 17.97 -5.30
C LYS A 113 -14.68 17.51 -6.05
N LYS A 114 -14.92 16.20 -6.10
CA LYS A 114 -16.12 15.64 -6.76
C LYS A 114 -17.41 16.09 -6.08
N GLU A 115 -17.43 16.13 -4.75
CA GLU A 115 -18.57 16.63 -3.98
C GLU A 115 -18.83 18.11 -4.27
N MET A 116 -17.80 18.96 -4.28
CA MET A 116 -17.96 20.37 -4.62
C MET A 116 -18.43 20.60 -6.06
N GLU A 117 -17.96 19.80 -7.02
CA GLU A 117 -18.43 19.86 -8.41
C GLU A 117 -19.88 19.39 -8.55
N ALA A 118 -20.29 18.36 -7.81
CA ALA A 118 -21.67 17.88 -7.80
C ALA A 118 -22.63 18.93 -7.23
N GLU A 119 -22.27 19.58 -6.12
CA GLU A 119 -23.06 20.67 -5.53
C GLU A 119 -23.16 21.87 -6.48
N LYS A 120 -22.05 22.27 -7.12
CA LYS A 120 -22.06 23.35 -8.12
C LYS A 120 -22.96 23.02 -9.31
N ASN A 121 -22.89 21.79 -9.83
CA ASN A 121 -23.73 21.37 -10.96
C ASN A 121 -25.21 21.33 -10.58
N LYS A 122 -25.52 20.92 -9.34
CA LYS A 122 -26.88 20.96 -8.82
C LYS A 122 -27.39 22.40 -8.73
N GLU A 123 -26.60 23.32 -8.18
CA GLU A 123 -26.94 24.74 -8.09
C GLU A 123 -27.20 25.34 -9.49
N ILE A 124 -26.34 25.04 -10.47
CA ILE A 124 -26.53 25.46 -11.87
C ILE A 124 -27.84 24.87 -12.42
N SER A 125 -28.11 23.58 -12.22
CA SER A 125 -29.34 22.96 -12.73
C SER A 125 -30.62 23.51 -12.10
N GLU A 126 -30.58 23.89 -10.83
CA GLU A 126 -31.69 24.50 -10.11
C GLU A 126 -31.91 25.96 -10.55
N GLU A 127 -30.83 26.72 -10.74
CA GLU A 127 -30.87 28.04 -11.36
C GLU A 127 -31.40 27.94 -12.80
N GLU A 128 -31.04 26.87 -13.52
CA GLU A 128 -31.52 26.65 -14.88
C GLU A 128 -33.02 26.40 -14.96
N LEU A 129 -33.53 25.56 -14.07
CA LEU A 129 -34.95 25.30 -13.95
C LEU A 129 -35.74 26.57 -13.59
N LYS A 130 -35.14 27.47 -12.80
CA LYS A 130 -35.79 28.71 -12.35
C LYS A 130 -35.99 29.71 -13.48
N TRP A 131 -35.09 29.78 -14.47
CA TRP A 131 -35.29 30.66 -15.63
C TRP A 131 -36.24 30.06 -16.68
N LEU A 132 -36.43 28.74 -16.68
CA LEU A 132 -37.33 28.03 -17.60
C LEU A 132 -38.81 28.04 -17.18
N ALA A 133 -39.12 28.40 -15.93
CA ALA A 133 -40.49 28.48 -15.45
C ALA A 133 -41.20 29.72 -16.03
N PRO A 134 -42.33 29.59 -16.75
CA PRO A 134 -43.08 30.74 -17.25
C PRO A 134 -43.62 31.59 -16.09
N SER A 135 -43.48 32.92 -16.24
CA SER A 135 -43.89 33.95 -15.28
C SER A 135 -45.40 34.04 -15.05
#